data_AF-A0A955MIP2-F1
#
_entry.id   AF-A0A955MIP2-F1
#
_cell.length_a   1.000
_cell.length_b   1.000
_cell.length_c   1.000
_cell.angle_alpha   90.00
_cell.angle_beta   90.00
_cell.angle_gamma   90.00
#
_symmetry.space_group_name_H-M   'P 1'
#
loop_
_entity.id
_entity.type
_entity.pdbx_description
1 polymer ?
#
loop_
_entity_poly.entity_id
_entity_poly.type
_entity_poly.pdbx_seq_one_letter_code
_entity_poly.pdbx_strand_id
1 'polypeptide(L)'
;MILDFQKKYNLLFLSLFILIFNSCATHREYKQAGKEVIRLHDGINRREALILADQFLQQEFIDEYDHFINPKIQSKMGSWRIEYDLTSRFPIETYHRVSLQVDKKSGQIFDLNIHKEFKSVK
;
A
#
# COMPACT_ATOMS: atom_id res chain seq x y z
N MET A 1 -3.63 -39.80 46.43
CA MET A 1 -4.58 -39.07 45.56
C MET A 1 -4.26 -37.58 45.38
N ILE A 2 -3.11 -37.06 45.88
CA ILE A 2 -2.71 -35.63 45.76
C ILE A 2 -1.64 -35.40 44.66
N LEU A 3 -0.84 -36.42 44.35
CA LEU A 3 0.25 -36.35 43.36
C LEU A 3 -0.21 -36.25 41.89
N ASP A 4 -1.38 -36.83 41.55
CA ASP A 4 -1.95 -36.75 40.20
C ASP A 4 -2.50 -35.36 39.87
N PHE A 5 -2.95 -34.64 40.90
CA PHE A 5 -3.51 -33.30 40.74
C PHE A 5 -2.41 -32.34 40.25
N GLN A 6 -1.25 -32.32 40.91
CA GLN A 6 -0.14 -31.43 40.56
C GLN A 6 0.40 -31.64 39.13
N LYS A 7 0.45 -32.87 38.63
CA LYS A 7 0.91 -33.16 37.25
C LYS A 7 -0.01 -32.54 36.20
N LYS A 8 -1.32 -32.55 36.43
CA LYS A 8 -2.32 -32.01 35.49
C LYS A 8 -2.26 -30.47 35.43
N TYR A 9 -2.08 -29.81 36.58
CA TYR A 9 -1.89 -28.36 36.62
C TYR A 9 -0.54 -27.92 36.05
N ASN A 10 0.53 -28.71 36.23
CA ASN A 10 1.83 -28.39 35.65
C ASN A 10 1.80 -28.44 34.10
N LEU A 11 1.09 -29.42 33.53
CA LEU A 11 0.91 -29.49 32.07
C LEU A 11 0.06 -28.35 31.52
N LEU A 12 -1.04 -28.01 32.23
CA LEU A 12 -1.90 -26.90 31.86
C LEU A 12 -1.17 -25.56 31.95
N PHE A 13 -0.38 -25.35 33.00
CA PHE A 13 0.42 -24.14 33.17
C PHE A 13 1.50 -24.01 32.10
N LEU A 14 2.16 -25.13 31.74
CA LEU A 14 3.17 -25.14 30.68
C LEU A 14 2.57 -24.81 29.31
N SER A 15 1.38 -25.35 29.00
CA SER A 15 0.68 -25.05 27.73
C SER A 15 0.22 -23.60 27.63
N LEU A 16 -0.28 -23.03 28.74
CA LEU A 16 -0.70 -21.63 28.80
C LEU A 16 0.51 -20.68 28.66
N PHE A 17 1.64 -21.05 29.27
CA PHE A 17 2.88 -20.27 29.18
C PHE A 17 3.43 -20.25 27.75
N ILE A 18 3.42 -21.38 27.03
CA ILE A 18 3.84 -21.45 25.63
C ILE A 18 2.93 -20.59 24.73
N LEU A 19 1.62 -20.54 24.99
CA LEU A 19 0.67 -19.73 24.22
C LEU A 19 0.89 -18.21 24.41
N ILE A 20 1.22 -17.79 25.63
CA ILE A 20 1.53 -16.39 25.94
C ILE A 20 2.86 -15.97 25.32
N PHE A 21 3.87 -16.84 25.34
CA PHE A 21 5.17 -16.54 24.70
C PHE A 21 5.07 -16.47 23.18
N ASN A 22 4.28 -17.34 22.54
CA ASN A 22 4.02 -17.22 21.10
C ASN A 22 3.30 -15.91 20.77
N SER A 23 2.24 -15.53 21.51
CA SER A 23 1.53 -14.26 21.27
C SER A 23 2.43 -13.02 21.46
N CYS A 24 3.40 -13.09 22.38
CA CYS A 24 4.35 -12.00 22.64
C CYS A 24 5.48 -11.93 21.59
N ALA A 25 5.91 -13.07 21.05
CA ALA A 25 6.87 -13.14 19.95
C ALA A 25 6.26 -12.58 18.64
N THR A 26 5.01 -12.93 18.33
CA THR A 26 4.31 -12.42 17.13
C THR A 26 4.12 -10.90 17.18
N HIS A 27 3.98 -10.30 18.36
CA HIS A 27 3.86 -8.85 18.49
C HIS A 27 5.19 -8.10 18.25
N ARG A 28 6.35 -8.74 18.50
CA ARG A 28 7.67 -8.17 18.14
C ARG A 28 7.94 -8.28 16.64
N GLU A 29 7.55 -9.38 16.01
CA GLU A 29 7.67 -9.54 14.56
C GLU A 29 6.74 -8.59 13.79
N TYR A 30 5.50 -8.35 14.26
CA TYR A 30 4.63 -7.33 13.64
C TYR A 30 5.17 -5.89 13.80
N LYS A 31 5.86 -5.58 14.89
CA LYS A 31 6.55 -4.28 15.04
C LYS A 31 7.82 -4.16 14.20
N GLN A 32 8.37 -5.26 13.69
CA GLN A 32 9.50 -5.24 12.76
C GLN A 32 9.06 -5.31 11.30
N ALA A 33 8.02 -6.07 10.96
CA ALA A 33 7.45 -6.14 9.61
C ALA A 33 6.72 -4.84 9.21
N GLY A 34 6.09 -4.14 10.16
CA GLY A 34 5.55 -2.79 9.94
C GLY A 34 6.60 -1.67 9.98
N LYS A 35 7.89 -2.01 10.11
CA LYS A 35 9.00 -1.06 10.27
C LYS A 35 10.09 -1.22 9.21
N GLU A 36 9.75 -1.79 8.06
CA GLU A 36 10.17 -1.23 6.77
C GLU A 36 9.27 -0.02 6.43
N VAL A 37 9.07 0.87 7.40
CA VAL A 37 8.89 2.28 7.08
C VAL A 37 10.21 2.67 6.46
N ILE A 38 10.20 2.71 5.12
CA ILE A 38 11.21 3.37 4.29
C ILE A 38 11.72 4.56 5.10
N ARG A 39 12.97 4.50 5.55
CA ARG A 39 13.62 5.62 6.23
C ARG A 39 13.71 6.74 5.20
N LEU A 40 12.66 7.54 5.09
CA LEU A 40 12.61 8.78 4.33
C LEU A 40 13.38 9.84 5.11
N HIS A 41 14.65 9.57 5.40
CA HIS A 41 15.52 10.59 5.98
C HIS A 41 15.86 11.68 4.93
N ASP A 42 15.63 11.38 3.65
CA ASP A 42 15.86 12.28 2.50
C ASP A 42 14.57 12.69 1.76
N GLY A 43 13.40 12.33 2.29
CA GLY A 43 12.13 12.49 1.58
C GLY A 43 12.02 11.58 0.35
N ILE A 44 10.83 11.53 -0.24
CA ILE A 44 10.51 10.66 -1.36
C ILE A 44 11.10 11.25 -2.63
N ASN A 45 11.95 10.48 -3.28
CA ASN A 45 12.51 10.86 -4.56
C ASN A 45 11.50 10.63 -5.70
N ARG A 46 11.81 11.18 -6.88
CA ARG A 46 10.93 11.10 -8.07
C ARG A 46 10.53 9.66 -8.42
N ARG A 47 11.44 8.69 -8.25
CA ARG A 47 11.21 7.29 -8.61
C ARG A 47 10.29 6.61 -7.61
N GLU A 48 10.52 6.81 -6.33
CA GLU A 48 9.66 6.30 -5.25
C GLU A 48 8.24 6.84 -5.36
N ALA A 49 8.07 8.13 -5.68
CA ALA A 49 6.76 8.73 -5.89
C ALA A 49 5.99 8.05 -7.04
N LEU A 50 6.68 7.72 -8.14
CA LEU A 50 6.08 6.98 -9.26
C LEU A 50 5.67 5.56 -8.88
N ILE A 51 6.49 4.86 -8.10
CA ILE A 51 6.19 3.50 -7.64
C ILE A 51 4.97 3.51 -6.72
N LEU A 52 4.92 4.43 -5.75
CA LEU A 52 3.78 4.56 -4.84
C LEU A 52 2.48 4.88 -5.60
N ALA A 53 2.56 5.79 -6.58
CA ALA A 53 1.44 6.16 -7.41
C ALA A 53 0.93 4.99 -8.27
N ASP A 54 1.84 4.23 -8.88
CA ASP A 54 1.49 3.05 -9.69
C ASP A 54 0.84 1.95 -8.84
N GLN A 55 1.42 1.65 -7.67
CA GLN A 55 0.85 0.67 -6.73
C GLN A 55 -0.55 1.07 -6.26
N PHE A 56 -0.75 2.34 -5.91
CA PHE A 56 -2.04 2.85 -5.49
C PHE A 56 -3.09 2.74 -6.60
N LEU A 57 -2.74 3.17 -7.81
CA LEU A 57 -3.67 3.14 -8.93
C LEU A 57 -4.00 1.72 -9.38
N GLN A 58 -3.03 0.80 -9.36
CA GLN A 58 -3.28 -0.61 -9.60
C GLN A 58 -4.22 -1.18 -8.54
N GLN A 59 -4.02 -0.87 -7.25
CA GLN A 59 -4.89 -1.37 -6.20
C GLN A 59 -6.31 -0.82 -6.29
N GLU A 60 -6.46 0.47 -6.60
CA GLU A 60 -7.77 1.14 -6.62
C GLU A 60 -8.57 0.81 -7.90
N PHE A 61 -7.90 0.56 -9.03
CA PHE A 61 -8.56 0.41 -10.34
C PHE A 61 -8.17 -0.85 -11.13
N ILE A 62 -7.76 -1.92 -10.45
CA ILE A 62 -7.33 -3.19 -11.08
C ILE A 62 -8.36 -3.77 -12.07
N ASP A 63 -9.64 -3.52 -11.79
CA ASP A 63 -10.76 -4.06 -12.56
C ASP A 63 -11.24 -3.13 -13.69
N GLU A 64 -10.88 -1.83 -13.64
CA GLU A 64 -11.39 -0.81 -14.57
C GLU A 64 -10.44 -0.50 -15.73
N TYR A 65 -9.14 -0.57 -15.51
CA TYR A 65 -8.13 -0.14 -16.49
C TYR A 65 -7.15 -1.25 -16.84
N ASP A 66 -6.76 -1.28 -18.12
CA ASP A 66 -5.81 -2.26 -18.62
C ASP A 66 -4.38 -1.87 -18.26
N HIS A 67 -4.02 -0.62 -18.54
CA HIS A 67 -2.68 -0.10 -18.35
C HIS A 67 -2.69 1.40 -18.03
N PHE A 68 -1.80 1.79 -17.11
CA PHE A 68 -1.43 3.18 -16.86
C PHE A 68 -0.22 3.52 -17.73
N ILE A 69 -0.39 4.45 -18.67
CA ILE A 69 0.65 4.80 -19.65
C ILE A 69 1.09 6.26 -19.53
N ASN A 70 2.31 6.55 -19.99
CA ASN A 70 2.88 7.89 -20.08
C ASN A 70 2.86 8.70 -18.77
N PRO A 71 3.46 8.22 -17.67
CA PRO A 71 3.51 8.98 -16.42
C PRO A 71 4.25 10.31 -16.57
N LYS A 72 3.55 11.42 -16.35
CA LYS A 72 4.11 12.77 -16.27
C LYS A 72 4.19 13.19 -14.82
N ILE A 73 5.42 13.36 -14.32
CA ILE A 73 5.67 13.77 -12.93
C ILE A 73 6.25 15.17 -12.88
N GLN A 74 5.67 16.01 -12.03
CA GLN A 74 6.10 17.39 -11.79
C GLN A 74 6.39 17.60 -10.31
N SER A 75 7.51 18.25 -10.01
CA SER A 75 7.85 18.67 -8.65
C SER A 75 6.97 19.86 -8.23
N LYS A 76 6.27 19.75 -7.10
CA LYS A 76 5.57 20.85 -6.44
C LYS A 76 6.16 21.08 -5.05
N MET A 77 5.81 22.21 -4.42
CA MET A 77 6.25 22.49 -3.05
C MET A 77 5.60 21.47 -2.11
N GLY A 78 6.41 20.63 -1.48
CA GLY A 78 5.93 19.58 -0.58
C GLY A 78 5.40 18.30 -1.24
N SER A 79 5.12 18.28 -2.55
CA SER A 79 4.56 17.10 -3.22
C SER A 79 5.14 16.82 -4.61
N TRP A 80 4.87 15.63 -5.12
CA TRP A 80 5.00 15.24 -6.52
C TRP A 80 3.60 15.15 -7.14
N ARG A 81 3.33 15.93 -8.19
CA ARG A 81 2.11 15.77 -8.98
C ARG A 81 2.40 14.78 -10.10
N ILE A 82 1.57 13.76 -10.23
CA ILE A 82 1.73 12.69 -11.22
C ILE A 82 0.46 12.59 -12.04
N GLU A 83 0.61 12.54 -13.36
CA GLU A 83 -0.48 12.39 -14.32
C GLU A 83 -0.24 11.14 -15.18
N TYR A 84 -1.27 10.33 -15.35
CA TYR A 84 -1.27 9.14 -16.19
C TYR A 84 -2.32 9.30 -17.27
N ASP A 85 -1.99 8.88 -18.49
CA ASP A 85 -3.00 8.61 -19.51
C ASP A 85 -3.42 7.13 -19.37
N LEU A 86 -4.70 6.84 -19.54
CA LEU A 86 -5.28 5.51 -19.39
C LEU A 86 -5.95 5.06 -20.68
N THR A 87 -5.88 3.75 -20.91
CA THR A 87 -6.72 3.06 -21.89
C THR A 87 -7.70 2.15 -21.14
N SER A 88 -8.99 2.36 -21.37
CA SER A 88 -10.06 1.52 -20.84
C SER A 88 -10.01 0.11 -21.41
N ARG A 89 -10.34 -0.90 -20.60
CA ARG A 89 -10.54 -2.31 -21.05
C ARG A 89 -11.76 -2.48 -21.94
N PHE A 90 -12.68 -1.52 -21.91
CA PHE A 90 -13.94 -1.61 -22.61
C PHE A 90 -13.78 -1.31 -24.10
N PRO A 91 -14.58 -1.96 -24.97
CA PRO A 91 -14.47 -1.85 -26.44
C PRO A 91 -14.71 -0.44 -27.00
N ILE A 92 -15.11 0.50 -26.15
CA ILE A 92 -15.18 1.93 -26.47
C ILE A 92 -13.91 2.54 -25.87
N GLU A 93 -12.89 2.76 -26.72
CA GLU A 93 -11.62 3.38 -26.32
C GLU A 93 -11.88 4.73 -25.65
N THR A 94 -11.93 4.72 -24.31
CA THR A 94 -12.14 5.91 -23.52
C THR A 94 -10.77 6.32 -22.99
N TYR A 95 -10.32 7.50 -23.41
CA TYR A 95 -9.09 8.09 -22.91
C TYR A 95 -9.41 8.75 -21.57
N HIS A 96 -8.92 8.15 -20.48
CA HIS A 96 -9.00 8.78 -19.18
C HIS A 96 -7.65 9.37 -18.81
N ARG A 97 -7.64 10.56 -18.23
CA ARG A 97 -6.44 11.12 -17.60
C ARG A 97 -6.65 11.09 -16.10
N VAL A 98 -5.72 10.48 -15.39
CA VAL A 98 -5.70 10.48 -13.92
C VAL A 98 -4.60 11.39 -13.46
N SER A 99 -4.88 12.25 -12.49
CA SER A 99 -3.87 13.02 -11.77
C SER A 99 -3.96 12.74 -10.28
N LEU A 100 -2.82 12.62 -9.61
CA LEU A 100 -2.72 12.48 -8.17
C LEU A 100 -1.51 13.25 -7.65
N GLN A 101 -1.46 13.47 -6.34
CA GLN A 101 -0.31 14.05 -5.66
C GLN A 101 0.23 13.11 -4.60
N VAL A 102 1.57 13.05 -4.48
CA VAL A 102 2.30 12.27 -3.48
C VAL A 102 3.07 13.24 -2.59
N ASP A 103 2.81 13.22 -1.28
CA ASP A 103 3.55 14.05 -0.33
C ASP A 103 5.02 13.61 -0.24
N LYS A 104 5.96 14.56 -0.35
CA LYS A 104 7.41 14.28 -0.37
C LYS A 104 7.95 13.80 0.97
N LYS A 105 7.27 14.04 2.08
CA LYS A 105 7.75 13.66 3.42
C LYS A 105 7.21 12.31 3.86
N SER A 106 5.94 12.05 3.58
CA SER A 106 5.17 10.92 4.10
C SER A 106 4.85 9.85 3.05
N GLY A 107 4.84 10.21 1.77
CA GLY A 107 4.38 9.30 0.71
C GLY A 107 2.88 9.13 0.64
N GLN A 108 2.14 9.90 1.43
CA GLN A 108 0.70 9.92 1.37
C GLN A 108 0.24 10.42 0.01
N ILE A 109 -0.71 9.70 -0.58
CA ILE A 109 -1.36 10.07 -1.83
C ILE A 109 -2.63 10.87 -1.52
N PHE A 110 -2.84 11.95 -2.25
CA PHE A 110 -4.00 12.83 -2.11
C PHE A 110 -4.34 13.52 -3.44
N ASP A 111 -5.45 14.23 -3.48
CA ASP A 111 -5.90 15.01 -4.66
C ASP A 111 -6.02 14.15 -5.94
N LEU A 112 -6.60 12.95 -5.79
CA LEU A 112 -6.90 12.06 -6.91
C LEU A 112 -8.03 12.65 -7.76
N ASN A 113 -7.77 12.84 -9.04
CA ASN A 113 -8.73 13.37 -10.00
C ASN A 113 -8.69 12.53 -11.28
N ILE A 114 -9.87 12.10 -11.73
CA ILE A 114 -10.04 11.26 -12.92
C ILE A 114 -10.84 12.06 -13.93
N HIS A 115 -10.17 12.54 -14.97
CA HIS A 115 -10.81 13.22 -16.08
C HIS A 115 -11.18 12.20 -17.15
N LYS A 116 -12.49 12.04 -17.39
CA LYS A 116 -13.01 11.15 -18.43
C LYS A 116 -13.21 11.95 -19.71
N GLU A 117 -12.27 11.84 -20.66
CA GLU A 117 -12.43 12.42 -22.00
C GLU A 117 -12.95 11.36 -22.96
N PHE A 118 -14.18 11.55 -23.44
CA PHE A 118 -14.74 10.71 -24.50
C PHE A 118 -14.13 11.13 -25.84
N LYS A 119 -13.06 10.45 -26.26
CA LYS A 119 -12.60 10.51 -27.66
C LYS A 119 -13.18 9.33 -28.40
N SER A 120 -14.23 9.57 -29.18
CA SER A 120 -14.67 8.62 -30.21
C SER A 120 -13.52 8.46 -31.20
N VAL A 121 -12.84 7.33 -31.16
CA VAL A 121 -11.93 6.93 -32.23
C VAL A 121 -12.82 6.57 -33.42
N LYS A 122 -12.67 7.32 -34.51
CA LYS A 122 -13.41 7.14 -35.77
C LYS A 122 -12.80 6.03 -36.60
#